data_AF-A0A1N6EM21-F1
#
_entry.id   AF-A0A1N6EM21-F1
#
_cell.length_a   1.000
_cell.length_b   1.000
_cell.length_c   1.000
_cell.angle_alpha   90.00
_cell.angle_beta   90.00
_cell.angle_gamma   90.00
#
_symmetry.space_group_name_H-M   'P 1'
#
loop_
_entity.id
_entity.type
_entity.pdbx_description
1 polymer ?
#
loop_
_entity_poly.entity_id
_entity_poly.type
_entity_poly.pdbx_seq_one_letter_code
_entity_poly.pdbx_strand_id
1 'polypeptide(L)' 'MKLNIMHPLYVVAGLSSQSEPGNQWMPISTQTYPVQEVAEREAEKMARRARPHEQVGVIEYSAEGARLVGHVHQGANA' A
#
# COMPACT_ATOMS: atom_id res chain seq x y z
N MET A 1 7.15 7.25 19.40
CA MET A 1 5.78 6.74 19.60
C MET A 1 5.77 5.26 19.27
N LYS A 2 5.41 4.38 20.20
CA LYS A 2 5.26 2.94 19.94
C LYS A 2 3.77 2.68 19.69
N LEU A 3 3.42 2.33 18.45
CA LEU A 3 2.05 1.94 18.12
C LEU A 3 1.75 0.61 18.81
N ASN A 4 0.82 0.58 19.77
CA ASN A 4 0.40 -0.63 20.46
C ASN A 4 -0.62 -1.38 19.59
N ILE A 5 -0.16 -1.87 18.44
CA ILE A 5 -0.99 -2.63 17.51
C ILE A 5 -0.95 -4.09 17.95
N MET A 6 -2.05 -4.60 18.50
CA MET A 6 -2.13 -6.00 18.95
C MET A 6 -2.12 -7.00 17.78
N HIS A 7 -2.41 -6.56 16.56
CA HIS A 7 -2.41 -7.36 15.33
C HIS A 7 -1.97 -6.48 14.14
N PRO A 8 -1.21 -6.99 13.16
CA PRO A 8 -0.80 -6.18 12.01
C PRO A 8 -1.99 -5.60 11.27
N LEU A 9 -1.89 -4.32 10.88
CA LEU A 9 -2.89 -3.64 10.05
C LEU A 9 -2.32 -3.45 8.65
N TYR A 10 -3.09 -3.87 7.64
CA TYR A 10 -2.69 -3.74 6.24
C TYR A 10 -3.37 -2.53 5.61
N VAL A 11 -2.62 -1.69 4.91
CA VAL A 11 -3.12 -0.49 4.23
C VAL A 11 -2.70 -0.52 2.79
N VAL A 12 -3.59 -0.14 1.87
CA VAL A 12 -3.24 0.00 0.46
C VAL A 12 -2.52 1.33 0.25
N ALA A 13 -1.33 1.25 -0.32
CA ALA A 13 -0.44 2.38 -0.56
C ALA A 13 -0.09 2.50 -2.04
N GLY A 14 0.20 3.72 -2.45
CA GLY A 14 0.65 4.07 -3.79
C GLY A 14 2.05 4.65 -3.78
N LEU A 15 2.77 4.46 -4.88
CA LEU A 15 4.03 5.11 -5.16
C LEU A 15 3.98 5.71 -6.57
N SER A 16 4.27 7.00 -6.69
CA SER A 16 4.35 7.68 -7.99
C SER A 16 5.82 7.94 -8.35
N SER A 17 6.18 7.72 -9.61
CA SER A 17 7.49 8.14 -10.13
C SER A 17 7.64 9.66 -10.25
N GLN A 18 6.55 10.41 -10.06
CA GLN A 18 6.55 11.88 -10.06
C GLN A 18 6.78 12.50 -8.68
N SER A 19 6.80 11.69 -7.61
CA SER A 19 7.19 12.16 -6.28
C SER A 19 8.72 12.36 -6.22
N GLU A 20 9.15 13.41 -5.51
CA GLU A 20 10.55 13.82 -5.35
C GLU A 20 11.51 12.72 -4.82
N PRO A 21 12.85 12.90 -4.89
CA PRO A 21 13.81 11.85 -4.59
C PRO A 21 13.69 11.36 -3.14
N GLY A 22 13.20 10.13 -2.98
CA GLY A 22 12.90 9.54 -1.68
C GLY A 22 11.82 8.47 -1.69
N ASN A 23 11.09 8.28 -2.81
CA ASN A 23 10.17 7.19 -3.15
C ASN A 23 9.61 6.38 -1.95
N GLN A 24 8.96 7.09 -1.04
CA GLN A 24 8.29 6.46 0.09
C GLN A 24 6.89 6.05 -0.36
N TRP A 25 6.53 4.81 -0.07
CA TRP A 25 5.16 4.35 -0.25
C TRP A 25 4.22 5.16 0.65
N MET A 26 3.24 5.82 0.04
CA MET A 26 2.27 6.65 0.73
C MET A 26 0.92 5.94 0.77
N PRO A 27 0.24 5.90 1.93
CA PRO A 27 -1.14 5.42 1.98
C PRO A 27 -2.02 6.20 0.99
N ILE A 28 -2.64 5.49 0.05
CA ILE A 28 -3.66 6.05 -0.84
C ILE A 28 -5.07 5.69 -0.37
N SER A 29 -5.18 4.73 0.55
CA SER A 29 -6.40 4.38 1.26
C SER A 29 -6.25 4.68 2.75
N THR A 30 -7.30 5.23 3.36
CA THR A 30 -7.42 5.32 4.83
C THR A 30 -8.04 4.05 5.43
N GLN A 31 -8.47 3.09 4.59
CA GLN A 31 -9.02 1.84 5.05
C GLN A 31 -7.90 0.88 5.46
N THR A 32 -8.03 0.36 6.68
CA THR A 32 -7.17 -0.69 7.21
C THR A 32 -7.85 -2.04 7.08
N TYR A 33 -7.11 -3.05 6.65
CA TYR A 33 -7.58 -4.42 6.54
C TYR A 33 -6.91 -5.27 7.63
N PRO A 34 -7.67 -6.16 8.30
CA PRO A 34 -7.12 -7.05 9.32
C PRO A 34 -6.38 -8.27 8.73
N VAL A 35 -6.49 -8.52 7.42
CA VAL A 35 -5.97 -9.69 6.73
C VAL A 35 -5.30 -9.25 5.43
N GLN A 36 -4.09 -9.74 5.16
CA GLN A 36 -3.26 -9.32 4.02
C GLN A 36 -3.95 -9.60 2.68
N GLU A 37 -4.52 -10.79 2.52
CA GLU A 37 -5.16 -11.22 1.27
C GLU A 37 -6.33 -10.31 0.86
N VAL A 38 -7.00 -9.68 1.83
CA VAL A 38 -8.07 -8.71 1.55
C VAL A 38 -7.45 -7.40 1.04
N ALA A 39 -6.38 -6.92 1.70
CA ALA A 39 -5.67 -5.73 1.25
C ALA A 39 -5.08 -5.91 -0.15
N GLU A 40 -4.57 -7.10 -0.49
CA GLU A 40 -4.05 -7.41 -1.83
C GLU A 40 -5.13 -7.36 -2.91
N ARG A 41 -6.31 -7.91 -2.64
CA ARG A 41 -7.46 -7.81 -3.57
C ARG A 41 -7.88 -6.36 -3.82
N GLU A 42 -7.83 -5.53 -2.78
CA GLU A 42 -8.14 -4.10 -2.92
C GLU A 42 -7.01 -3.33 -3.62
N ALA A 43 -5.75 -3.67 -3.36
CA ALA A 43 -4.60 -3.13 -4.07
C ALA A 43 -4.68 -3.41 -5.58
N GLU A 44 -5.04 -4.64 -5.98
CA GLU A 44 -5.24 -4.99 -7.39
C GLU A 44 -6.37 -4.16 -8.03
N LYS A 45 -7.50 -3.99 -7.33
CA LYS A 45 -8.61 -3.16 -7.81
C LYS A 45 -8.21 -1.69 -7.95
N MET A 46 -7.42 -1.17 -7.01
CA MET A 46 -6.92 0.20 -7.05
C MET A 46 -5.90 0.38 -8.19
N ALA A 47 -5.01 -0.59 -8.42
CA ALA A 47 -4.05 -0.55 -9.51
C ALA A 47 -4.72 -0.46 -10.89
N ARG A 48 -5.86 -1.15 -11.09
CA ARG A 48 -6.66 -1.04 -12.34
C ARG A 48 -7.17 0.38 -12.61
N ARG A 49 -7.22 1.24 -11.59
CA ARG A 49 -7.66 2.65 -11.69
C ARG A 49 -6.51 3.64 -11.59
N ALA A 50 -5.32 3.18 -11.20
CA ALA A 50 -4.13 3.99 -11.06
C ALA A 50 -3.51 4.29 -12.44
N ARG A 51 -2.76 5.38 -12.52
CA ARG A 51 -2.08 5.80 -13.76
C ARG A 51 -0.94 4.83 -14.10
N PRO A 52 -0.52 4.73 -15.38
CA PRO A 52 0.51 3.76 -15.80
C PRO A 52 1.87 3.86 -15.08
N HIS A 53 2.18 5.04 -14.56
CA HIS A 53 3.41 5.35 -13.84
C HIS A 53 3.27 5.27 -12.32
N GLU A 54 2.08 4.93 -11.83
CA GLU A 54 1.80 4.70 -10.42
C GLU A 54 1.92 3.20 -10.12
N GLN A 55 2.41 2.90 -8.93
CA GLN A 55 2.45 1.56 -8.38
C GLN A 55 1.54 1.51 -7.16
N VAL A 56 0.87 0.39 -6.95
CA VAL A 56 0.00 0.15 -5.80
C VAL A 56 0.42 -1.13 -5.11
N GLY A 57 0.49 -1.11 -3.78
CA GLY A 57 0.91 -2.24 -2.96
C GLY A 57 0.30 -2.17 -1.57
N VAL A 58 0.67 -3.09 -0.69
CA VAL A 58 0.15 -3.16 0.68
C VAL A 58 1.26 -2.85 1.67
N ILE A 59 1.00 -1.97 2.63
CA ILE A 59 1.87 -1.73 3.77
C ILE A 59 1.29 -2.44 4.98
N GLU A 60 2.09 -3.29 5.62
CA GLU A 60 1.82 -3.80 6.96
C GLU A 60 2.34 -2.80 7.99
N TYR A 61 1.47 -2.36 8.88
CA TYR A 61 1.81 -1.62 10.10
C TYR A 61 1.78 -2.58 11.29
N SER A 62 2.93 -2.71 11.95
CA SER A 62 3.10 -3.50 13.17
C SER A 62 3.72 -2.65 14.28
N ALA A 63 3.91 -3.23 15.46
CA ALA A 63 4.62 -2.58 16.57
C ALA A 63 6.09 -2.26 16.24
N GLU A 64 6.67 -2.92 15.23
CA GLU A 64 8.05 -2.75 14.79
C GLU A 64 8.21 -1.65 13.74
N GLY A 65 7.13 -1.28 13.04
CA GLY A 65 7.14 -0.23 12.03
C GLY A 65 6.19 -0.50 10.87
N ALA A 66 6.50 0.11 9.73
CA ALA A 66 5.74 -0.03 8.49
C ALA A 66 6.61 -0.69 7.42
N ARG A 67 6.09 -1.72 6.75
CA ARG A 67 6.81 -2.42 5.67
C ARG A 67 5.89 -2.70 4.50
N LEU A 68 6.41 -2.58 3.28
CA LEU A 68 5.73 -3.06 2.09
C LEU A 68 5.67 -4.59 2.11
N VAL A 69 4.48 -5.14 1.91
CA VAL A 69 4.19 -6.57 1.89
C VAL A 69 3.32 -6.89 0.66
N GLY A 70 3.37 -8.14 0.23
CA GLY A 70 2.58 -8.62 -0.91
C GLY A 70 3.10 -8.14 -2.26
N HIS A 71 2.26 -8.29 -3.29
CA HIS A 71 2.60 -7.91 -4.65
C HIS A 71 2.45 -6.41 -4.88
N VAL A 72 3.39 -5.86 -5.65
CA VAL A 72 3.27 -4.51 -6.22
C VAL A 72 2.61 -4.62 -7.58
N HIS A 73 1.48 -3.93 -7.73
CA HIS A 73 0.74 -3.84 -8.97
C HIS A 73 1.09 -2.53 -9.67
N GLN A 74 1.40 -2.60 -10.96
CA GLN A 74 1.55 -1.42 -11.79
C GLN A 74 0.18 -0.92 -12.22
N GLY A 75 -0.01 0.40 -12.25
CA GLY A 75 -1.21 1.01 -12.78
C GLY A 75 -1.44 0.60 -14.24
N ALA A 76 -2.70 0.40 -14.61
CA ALA A 76 -3.03 -0.06 -15.94
C ALA A 76 -2.67 1.00 -17.00
N ASN A 77 -2.18 0.54 -18.16
CA ASN A 77 -2.20 1.36 -19.38
C ASN A 77 -3.67 1.60 -19.75
N ALA A 78 -4.07 2.87 -19.75
CA ALA A 78 -5.38 3.31 -20.25
C ALA A 78 -5.58 2.92 -21.72
#